data_AF-A0A7R9R0U5-F1
#
_entry.id   AF-A0A7R9R0U5-F1
#
_cell.length_a   1.000
_cell.length_b   1.000
_cell.length_c   1.000
_cell.angle_alpha   90.00
_cell.angle_beta   90.00
_cell.angle_gamma   90.00
#
_symmetry.space_group_name_H-M   'P 1'
#
loop_
_entity.id
_entity.type
_entity.pdbx_description
1 polymer ?
#
loop_
_entity_poly.entity_id
_entity_poly.type
_entity_poly.pdbx_seq_one_letter_code
_entity_poly.pdbx_strand_id
1 'polypeptide(L)'
;MKLLIVFTLCLVAVNAVPFMDRLREPFEGKTWVVLAASANSWSNYGMQADVYHAYQVIRTHGIPDENIIVMHYDDLADNPENPTPGIVVNKINGTDVYKTPYQVPKHYTKADVTPE
;
A
#
# COMPACT_ATOMS: atom_id res chain seq x y z
N MET A 1 35.06 -30.09 23.40
CA MET A 1 33.66 -30.01 22.93
C MET A 1 33.19 -28.57 22.67
N LYS A 2 33.32 -27.63 23.62
CA LYS A 2 32.91 -26.22 23.42
C LYS A 2 33.62 -25.50 22.25
N LEU A 3 34.93 -25.71 22.08
CA LEU A 3 35.71 -25.06 21.00
C LEU A 3 35.32 -25.55 19.59
N LEU A 4 34.97 -26.84 19.46
CA LEU A 4 34.55 -27.44 18.20
C LEU A 4 33.18 -26.88 17.76
N ILE A 5 32.26 -26.68 18.71
CA ILE A 5 30.94 -26.10 18.48
C ILE A 5 31.05 -24.65 17.98
N VAL A 6 31.94 -23.85 18.57
CA VAL A 6 32.19 -22.46 18.13
C VAL A 6 32.74 -22.43 16.70
N PHE A 7 33.67 -23.33 16.37
CA PHE A 7 34.25 -23.39 15.03
C PHE A 7 33.23 -23.79 13.95
N THR A 8 32.37 -24.78 14.27
CA THR A 8 31.28 -25.20 13.37
C THR A 8 30.23 -24.10 13.19
N LEU A 9 29.86 -23.38 14.26
CA LEU A 9 28.93 -22.24 14.17
C LEU A 9 29.49 -21.10 13.30
N CYS A 10 30.79 -20.80 13.42
CA CYS A 10 31.46 -19.82 12.57
C CYS A 10 31.48 -20.26 11.09
N LEU A 11 31.76 -21.54 10.80
CA LEU A 11 31.73 -22.07 9.43
C LEU A 11 30.33 -21.98 8.80
N VAL A 12 29.27 -22.27 9.55
CA VAL A 12 27.89 -22.11 9.07
C VAL A 12 27.58 -20.64 8.81
N ALA A 13 27.96 -19.73 9.71
CA ALA A 13 27.76 -18.29 9.53
C ALA A 13 28.50 -17.74 8.29
N VAL A 14 29.75 -18.15 8.07
CA VAL A 14 30.56 -17.70 6.92
C VAL A 14 29.96 -18.14 5.58
N ASN A 15 29.32 -19.31 5.51
CA ASN A 15 28.63 -19.76 4.29
C ASN A 15 27.21 -19.19 4.17
N ALA A 16 26.57 -18.85 5.29
CA ALA A 16 25.24 -18.25 5.31
C ALA A 16 25.26 -16.77 4.90
N VAL A 17 26.30 -16.00 5.24
CA VAL A 17 26.38 -14.56 4.91
C VAL A 17 26.30 -14.31 3.38
N PRO A 18 27.12 -14.93 2.52
CA PRO A 18 27.02 -14.76 1.06
C PRO A 18 25.72 -15.33 0.48
N PHE A 19 25.10 -16.31 1.14
CA PHE A 19 23.81 -16.85 0.74
C PHE A 19 22.67 -15.86 1.06
N MET A 20 22.71 -15.23 2.23
CA MET A 20 21.76 -14.19 2.64
C MET A 20 21.89 -12.92 1.79
N ASP A 21 23.11 -12.53 1.41
CA ASP A 21 23.32 -11.42 0.46
C ASP A 21 22.71 -11.75 -0.91
N ARG A 22 22.84 -13.00 -1.39
CA ARG A 22 22.23 -13.45 -2.66
C ARG A 22 20.69 -13.49 -2.63
N LEU A 23 20.09 -13.70 -1.45
CA LEU A 23 18.64 -13.59 -1.25
C LEU A 23 18.16 -12.13 -1.14
N ARG A 24 19.09 -11.19 -0.99
CA ARG A 24 18.85 -9.77 -0.76
C ARG A 24 19.54 -8.93 -1.82
N GLU A 25 19.66 -9.41 -3.05
CA GLU A 25 19.93 -8.51 -4.17
C GLU A 25 18.75 -7.55 -4.26
N PRO A 26 18.91 -6.26 -3.90
CA PRO A 26 17.82 -5.31 -3.97
C PRO A 26 17.40 -5.22 -5.43
N PHE A 27 16.10 -5.26 -5.71
CA PHE A 27 15.62 -4.96 -7.05
C PHE A 27 16.10 -3.56 -7.43
N GLU A 28 16.97 -3.44 -8.44
CA GLU A 28 17.57 -2.16 -8.85
C GLU A 28 16.60 -1.26 -9.65
N GLY A 29 15.39 -1.74 -9.93
CA GLY A 29 14.37 -0.98 -10.67
C GLY A 29 13.42 -0.17 -9.78
N LYS A 30 12.65 0.73 -10.42
CA LYS A 30 11.53 1.42 -9.79
C LYS A 30 10.27 0.56 -9.87
N THR A 31 9.63 0.31 -8.73
CA THR A 31 8.29 -0.30 -8.70
C THR A 31 7.24 0.78 -8.89
N TRP A 32 6.34 0.57 -9.85
CA TRP A 32 5.18 1.42 -10.13
C TRP A 32 3.89 0.70 -9.78
N VAL A 33 2.90 1.44 -9.29
CA VAL A 33 1.57 0.90 -8.97
C VAL A 33 0.48 1.78 -9.55
N VAL A 34 -0.54 1.14 -10.12
CA VAL A 34 -1.79 1.79 -10.54
C VAL A 34 -2.92 1.21 -9.72
N LEU A 35 -3.67 2.06 -9.03
CA LEU A 35 -4.86 1.70 -8.27
C LEU A 35 -6.08 2.34 -8.92
N ALA A 36 -7.12 1.55 -9.21
CA ALA A 36 -8.32 2.04 -9.86
C ALA A 36 -9.58 1.47 -9.19
N ALA A 37 -10.48 2.35 -8.75
CA ALA A 37 -11.82 1.99 -8.31
C ALA A 37 -12.77 2.07 -9.50
N SER A 38 -13.50 1.01 -9.78
CA SER A 38 -14.34 0.91 -10.99
C SER A 38 -15.77 1.42 -10.81
N ALA A 39 -16.13 1.94 -9.63
CA ALA A 39 -17.47 2.43 -9.34
C ALA A 39 -17.46 3.62 -8.37
N ASN A 40 -18.57 4.36 -8.41
CA ASN A 40 -18.86 5.50 -7.56
C ASN A 40 -20.10 5.23 -6.71
N SER A 41 -20.55 6.22 -5.94
CA SER A 41 -21.69 6.21 -5.03
C SER A 41 -21.47 5.51 -3.69
N TRP A 42 -22.31 5.87 -2.72
CA TRP A 42 -22.29 5.32 -1.37
C TRP A 42 -22.57 3.81 -1.35
N SER A 43 -23.41 3.29 -2.25
CA SER A 43 -23.68 1.85 -2.33
C SER A 43 -22.46 1.03 -2.76
N ASN A 44 -21.49 1.64 -3.44
CA ASN A 44 -20.24 0.99 -3.86
C ASN A 44 -19.04 1.41 -3.00
N TYR A 45 -19.29 1.86 -1.78
CA TYR A 45 -18.28 2.32 -0.82
C TYR A 45 -17.03 1.43 -0.75
N GLY A 46 -17.24 0.10 -0.69
CA GLY A 46 -16.16 -0.86 -0.56
C GLY A 46 -15.10 -0.75 -1.65
N MET A 47 -15.50 -0.47 -2.89
CA MET A 47 -14.56 -0.45 -4.03
C MET A 47 -13.55 0.70 -3.93
N GLN A 48 -13.97 1.87 -3.46
CA GLN A 48 -13.07 3.00 -3.24
C GLN A 48 -12.31 2.86 -1.90
N ALA A 49 -12.96 2.34 -0.85
CA ALA A 49 -12.28 2.07 0.43
C ALA A 49 -11.14 1.04 0.29
N ASP A 50 -11.27 0.06 -0.61
CA ASP A 50 -10.24 -0.90 -0.98
C ASP A 50 -9.03 -0.23 -1.63
N VAL A 51 -9.27 0.67 -2.60
CA VAL A 51 -8.21 1.45 -3.23
C VAL A 51 -7.48 2.35 -2.23
N TYR A 52 -8.21 3.02 -1.34
CA TYR A 52 -7.60 3.88 -0.31
C TYR A 52 -6.75 3.07 0.66
N HIS A 53 -7.25 1.91 1.11
CA HIS A 53 -6.49 1.03 1.98
C HIS A 53 -5.24 0.47 1.27
N ALA A 54 -5.35 0.04 0.02
CA ALA A 54 -4.21 -0.40 -0.78
C ALA A 54 -3.15 0.70 -0.89
N TYR A 55 -3.55 1.94 -1.15
CA TYR A 55 -2.64 3.09 -1.16
C TYR A 55 -1.88 3.25 0.16
N GLN A 56 -2.57 3.20 1.31
CA GLN A 56 -1.90 3.28 2.61
C GLN A 56 -0.89 2.13 2.81
N VAL A 57 -1.24 0.90 2.43
CA VAL A 57 -0.36 -0.27 2.53
C VAL A 57 0.88 -0.08 1.67
N ILE A 58 0.71 0.30 0.40
CA ILE A 58 1.80 0.49 -0.57
C ILE A 58 2.75 1.59 -0.10
N ARG A 59 2.22 2.73 0.35
CA ARG A 59 3.03 3.84 0.92
C ARG A 59 3.78 3.41 2.18
N THR A 60 3.14 2.63 3.05
CA THR A 60 3.78 2.12 4.28
C THR A 60 4.93 1.17 3.99
N HIS A 61 4.90 0.44 2.87
CA HIS A 61 5.96 -0.48 2.43
C HIS A 61 7.05 0.18 1.57
N GLY A 62 7.05 1.52 1.47
CA GLY A 62 8.16 2.29 0.92
C GLY A 62 8.09 2.57 -0.59
N ILE A 63 6.96 2.31 -1.26
CA ILE A 63 6.77 2.82 -2.62
C ILE A 63 6.51 4.33 -2.54
N PRO A 64 7.31 5.16 -3.24
CA PRO A 64 7.16 6.61 -3.17
C PRO A 64 5.89 7.06 -3.92
N ASP A 65 5.34 8.21 -3.51
CA ASP A 65 4.09 8.75 -4.08
C ASP A 65 4.16 8.92 -5.59
N GLU A 66 5.31 9.41 -6.08
CA GLU A 66 5.58 9.65 -7.49
C GLU A 66 5.46 8.39 -8.36
N ASN A 67 5.48 7.21 -7.75
CA ASN A 67 5.35 5.93 -8.43
C ASN A 67 3.95 5.30 -8.31
N ILE A 68 2.97 6.01 -7.74
CA ILE A 68 1.63 5.49 -7.49
C ILE A 68 0.60 6.38 -8.19
N ILE A 69 -0.11 5.80 -9.16
CA ILE A 69 -1.24 6.45 -9.81
C ILE A 69 -2.52 5.94 -9.15
N VAL A 70 -3.45 6.84 -8.83
CA VAL A 70 -4.71 6.51 -8.17
C VAL A 70 -5.88 7.11 -8.95
N MET A 71 -6.80 6.25 -9.38
CA MET A 71 -8.02 6.58 -10.08
C MET A 71 -9.20 6.22 -9.18
N HIS A 72 -9.94 7.20 -8.70
CA HIS A 72 -11.06 6.99 -7.80
C HIS A 72 -12.08 8.12 -7.95
N TYR A 73 -13.37 7.84 -7.76
CA TYR A 73 -14.38 8.85 -8.05
C TYR A 73 -14.38 10.03 -7.07
N ASP A 74 -13.85 9.82 -5.86
CA ASP A 74 -13.68 10.83 -4.82
C ASP A 74 -15.00 11.37 -4.24
N ASP A 75 -15.98 10.48 -4.05
CA ASP A 75 -17.34 10.83 -3.62
C ASP A 75 -17.78 10.16 -2.31
N LEU A 76 -16.86 9.56 -1.55
CA LEU A 76 -17.15 8.92 -0.25
C LEU A 76 -16.96 9.84 0.96
N ALA A 77 -15.83 10.55 1.02
CA ALA A 77 -15.46 11.32 2.20
C ALA A 77 -16.48 12.42 2.52
N ASP A 78 -16.93 13.13 1.49
CA ASP A 78 -17.91 14.22 1.58
C ASP A 78 -19.34 13.77 1.21
N ASN A 79 -19.61 12.46 1.17
CA ASN A 79 -20.93 11.95 0.83
C ASN A 79 -21.96 12.33 1.91
N PRO A 80 -23.17 12.81 1.56
CA PRO A 80 -24.22 13.09 2.54
C PRO A 80 -24.65 11.89 3.40
N GLU A 81 -24.48 10.67 2.89
CA GLU A 81 -24.75 9.43 3.62
C GLU A 81 -23.61 9.02 4.56
N ASN A 82 -22.44 9.68 4.50
CA ASN A 82 -21.31 9.36 5.35
C ASN A 82 -21.56 9.83 6.80
N PRO A 83 -21.73 8.91 7.76
CA PRO A 83 -21.97 9.28 9.17
C PRO A 83 -20.74 9.92 9.83
N THR A 84 -19.56 9.81 9.19
CA THR A 84 -18.30 10.36 9.67
C THR A 84 -17.65 11.21 8.57
N PRO A 85 -18.13 12.45 8.34
CA PRO A 85 -17.65 13.29 7.25
C PRO A 85 -16.13 13.44 7.20
N GLY A 86 -15.57 13.29 6.01
CA GLY A 86 -14.15 13.36 5.75
C GLY A 86 -13.35 12.13 6.17
N ILE A 87 -13.99 11.05 6.66
CA ILE A 87 -13.36 9.80 7.08
C ILE A 87 -13.90 8.65 6.22
N VAL A 88 -13.00 7.77 5.77
CA VAL A 88 -13.36 6.52 5.08
C VAL A 88 -12.61 5.38 5.75
N VAL A 89 -13.28 4.29 6.11
CA VAL A 89 -12.71 3.12 6.79
C VAL A 89 -12.90 1.88 5.95
N ASN A 90 -11.90 0.99 5.87
CA ASN A 90 -12.03 -0.28 5.14
C ASN A 90 -12.21 -1.50 6.06
N LYS A 91 -12.64 -1.27 7.31
CA LYS A 91 -13.09 -2.32 8.23
C LYS A 91 -13.88 -1.70 9.37
N ILE A 92 -14.73 -2.49 10.02
CA ILE A 92 -15.42 -2.09 11.25
C ILE A 92 -14.36 -1.69 12.29
N ASN A 93 -14.53 -0.50 12.88
CA ASN A 93 -13.57 0.10 13.82
C ASN A 93 -12.15 0.26 13.24
N GLY A 94 -12.03 0.42 11.92
CA GLY A 94 -10.79 0.71 11.24
C GLY A 94 -10.34 2.16 11.41
N THR A 95 -9.09 2.42 11.02
CA THR A 95 -8.56 3.78 10.88
C THR A 95 -9.04 4.39 9.57
N ASP A 96 -9.02 5.72 9.51
CA ASP A 96 -9.22 6.45 8.27
C ASP A 96 -8.17 6.05 7.23
N VAL A 97 -8.61 5.60 6.06
CA VAL A 97 -7.76 5.21 4.92
C VAL A 97 -7.70 6.28 3.83
N TYR A 98 -8.54 7.32 3.90
CA TYR A 98 -8.61 8.36 2.87
C TYR A 98 -7.52 9.43 3.02
N LYS A 99 -7.16 9.80 4.25
CA LYS A 99 -6.15 10.84 4.49
C LYS A 99 -5.16 10.57 5.63
N THR A 100 -5.16 9.37 6.21
CA THR A 100 -4.28 9.03 7.34
C THR A 100 -3.60 7.67 7.13
N PRO A 101 -2.28 7.54 7.37
CA PRO A 101 -1.31 8.62 7.61
C PRO A 101 -0.98 9.43 6.34
N TYR A 102 -1.32 8.94 5.15
CA TYR A 102 -1.04 9.62 3.89
C TYR A 102 -2.33 10.11 3.24
N GLN A 103 -2.31 11.30 2.65
CA GLN A 103 -3.39 11.77 1.77
C GLN A 103 -3.42 10.92 0.51
N VAL A 104 -4.57 10.30 0.19
CA VAL A 104 -4.78 9.65 -1.11
C VAL A 104 -4.78 10.73 -2.20
N PRO A 105 -3.93 10.61 -3.24
CA PRO A 105 -3.82 11.60 -4.30
C PRO A 105 -4.99 11.49 -5.28
N LYS A 106 -5.41 12.64 -5.80
CA LYS A 106 -6.52 12.78 -6.75
C LYS A 106 -5.99 12.88 -8.18
N HIS A 107 -5.30 11.85 -8.66
CA HIS A 107 -4.70 11.87 -10.00
C HIS A 107 -5.76 11.87 -11.10
N TYR A 108 -6.75 10.97 -10.98
CA TYR A 108 -7.92 10.91 -11.84
C TYR A 108 -9.15 10.76 -10.97
N THR A 109 -10.10 11.69 -11.10
CA THR A 109 -11.34 11.67 -10.30
C THR A 109 -12.56 11.95 -11.14
N LYS A 110 -13.73 11.55 -10.65
CA LYS A 110 -15.02 11.78 -11.30
C LYS A 110 -15.00 11.35 -12.78
N ALA A 111 -15.23 12.29 -13.69
CA ALA A 111 -15.30 12.04 -15.13
C ALA A 111 -13.96 11.61 -15.74
N ASP A 112 -12.84 11.82 -15.04
CA ASP A 112 -11.50 11.43 -15.51
C ASP A 112 -11.18 9.96 -15.20
N VAL A 113 -12.06 9.24 -14.49
CA VAL A 113 -11.93 7.79 -14.26
C VAL A 113 -12.49 7.04 -15.46
N THR A 114 -11.69 6.95 -16.53
CA THR A 114 -12.05 6.33 -17.81
C THR A 114 -11.09 5.21 -18.22
N PRO A 115 -11.51 4.28 -19.10
CA PRO A 115 -10.61 3.30 -19.71
C PRO A 115 -9.63 3.87 -20.74
N GLU A 116 -9.99 4.96 -21.43
CA GLU A 116 -9.16 5.68 -22.41
C GLU A 116 -8.03 6.47 -21.76
#